data_AF-A0A450X104-F1
#
_entry.id   AF-A0A450X104-F1
#
_cell.length_a   1.000
_cell.length_b   1.000
_cell.length_c   1.000
_cell.angle_alpha   90.00
_cell.angle_beta   90.00
_cell.angle_gamma   90.00
#
_symmetry.space_group_name_H-M   'P 1'
#
loop_
_entity.id
_entity.type
_entity.pdbx_description
1 polymer ?
#
loop_
_entity_poly.entity_id
_entity_poly.type
_entity_poly.pdbx_seq_one_letter_code
_entity_poly.pdbx_strand_id
1 'polypeptide(L)' 'GEAALLIRLLNRRFGPLEPEIERKIRDASLETLALWGDRVLDAQTPEEVFL' A
#
# COMPACT_ATOMS: atom_id res chain seq x y z
N GLY A 1 11.30 5.95 0.00
CA GLY A 1 10.42 7.09 0.28
C GLY A 1 8.97 6.72 0.09
N GLU A 2 8.62 6.29 -1.12
CA GLU A 2 7.25 5.95 -1.53
C GLU A 2 6.63 4.77 -0.77
N ALA A 3 7.37 3.66 -0.62
CA ALA A 3 6.90 2.49 0.16
C ALA A 3 6.45 2.86 1.59
N ALA A 4 7.24 3.68 2.28
CA ALA A 4 6.90 4.13 3.63
C ALA A 4 5.66 5.04 3.65
N LEU A 5 5.47 5.83 2.59
CA LEU A 5 4.30 6.70 2.44
C LEU A 5 3.05 5.87 2.18
N LEU A 6 3.13 4.87 1.29
CA LEU A 6 2.05 3.93 1.02
C LEU A 6 1.64 3.13 2.26
N ILE A 7 2.62 2.60 3.01
CA ILE A 7 2.38 1.92 4.29
C ILE A 7 1.63 2.83 5.27
N ARG A 8 1.99 4.12 5.34
CA ARG A 8 1.33 5.08 6.22
C ARG A 8 -0.11 5.39 5.77
N LEU A 9 -0.35 5.50 4.46
CA LEU A 9 -1.69 5.72 3.90
C LEU A 9 -2.60 4.53 4.18
N LEU A 10 -2.11 3.32 3.90
CA LEU A 10 -2.82 2.08 4.16
C LEU A 10 -3.12 1.91 5.65
N ASN A 11 -2.14 2.14 6.53
CA ASN A 11 -2.34 2.08 7.98
C ASN A 11 -3.41 3.08 8.47
N ARG A 12 -3.47 4.27 7.85
CA ARG A 12 -4.45 5.30 8.21
C ARG A 12 -5.86 4.98 7.71
N ARG A 13 -5.98 4.36 6.53
CA ARG A 13 -7.25 4.13 5.86
C ARG A 13 -7.90 2.81 6.28
N PHE A 14 -7.07 1.77 6.49
CA PHE A 14 -7.53 0.41 6.76
C PHE A 14 -7.12 -0.11 8.15
N GLY A 15 -6.31 0.63 8.90
CA GLY A 15 -5.79 0.20 10.20
C GLY A 15 -4.48 -0.59 10.07
N PRO A 16 -3.98 -1.17 11.18
CA PRO A 16 -2.67 -1.80 11.24
C PRO A 16 -2.53 -2.88 10.16
N LEU A 17 -1.54 -2.71 9.28
CA LEU A 17 -1.23 -3.69 8.25
C LEU A 17 -0.54 -4.92 8.83
N GLU A 18 -0.84 -6.07 8.23
CA GLU A 18 -0.09 -7.28 8.53
C GLU A 18 1.38 -7.14 8.07
N PRO A 19 2.34 -7.71 8.82
CA PRO A 19 3.77 -7.60 8.50
C PRO A 19 4.13 -8.18 7.12
N GLU A 20 3.33 -9.11 6.60
CA GLU A 20 3.50 -9.64 5.26
C GLU A 20 3.20 -8.59 4.17
N ILE A 21 2.16 -7.78 4.37
CA ILE A 21 1.78 -6.71 3.47
C ILE A 21 2.84 -5.60 3.47
N GLU A 22 3.35 -5.23 4.64
CA GLU A 22 4.45 -4.27 4.71
C GLU A 22 5.70 -4.73 3.96
N ARG A 23 6.05 -6.00 4.07
CA ARG A 23 7.18 -6.59 3.33
C ARG A 23 6.92 -6.57 1.82
N LYS A 24 5.72 -6.96 1.38
CA LYS A 24 5.32 -6.87 -0.03
C LYS A 24 5.45 -5.45 -0.58
N ILE A 25 5.10 -4.44 0.21
CA ILE A 25 5.27 -3.03 -0.15
C ILE A 25 6.73 -2.62 -0.22
N ARG A 26 7.58 -3.07 0.71
CA ARG A 26 9.01 -2.75 0.70
C ARG A 26 9.77 -3.40 -0.45
N ASP A 27 9.35 -4.58 -0.88
CA ASP A 27 9.96 -5.34 -1.97
C ASP A 27 9.40 -4.97 -3.36
N ALA A 28 8.34 -4.16 -3.41
CA ALA A 28 7.73 -3.72 -4.67
C ALA A 28 8.61 -2.71 -5.42
N SER A 29 8.53 -2.77 -6.75
CA SER A 29 9.19 -1.80 -7.64
C SER A 29 8.51 -0.43 -7.55
N LEU A 30 9.23 0.65 -7.86
CA LEU A 30 8.70 2.03 -7.82
C LEU A 30 7.43 2.19 -8.67
N GLU A 31 7.36 1.57 -9.84
CA GLU A 31 6.17 1.61 -10.71
C GLU A 31 4.95 0.97 -10.04
N THR A 32 5.14 -0.15 -9.36
CA THR A 32 4.10 -0.84 -8.58
C THR A 32 3.64 -0.01 -7.38
N LEU A 33 4.58 0.65 -6.71
CA LEU A 33 4.29 1.54 -5.58
C LEU A 33 3.47 2.76 -6.00
N ALA A 34 3.79 3.35 -7.15
CA ALA A 34 3.02 4.46 -7.70
C ALA A 34 1.57 4.01 -8.01
N LEU A 35 1.41 2.86 -8.67
CA LEU A 35 0.11 2.30 -9.00
C LEU A 35 -0.75 2.00 -7.76
N TRP A 36 -0.14 1.43 -6.72
CA TRP A 36 -0.80 1.21 -5.43
C TRP A 36 -1.11 2.53 -4.71
N GLY A 37 -0.27 3.55 -4.89
CA GLY A 37 -0.49 4.91 -4.39
C GLY A 37 -1.71 5.59 -5.00
N ASP A 38 -1.98 5.38 -6.28
CA ASP A 38 -3.23 5.85 -6.90
C ASP A 38 -4.42 5.02 -6.41
N ARG A 39 -4.30 3.69 -6.39
CA ARG A 39 -5.40 2.80 -5.97
C ARG A 39 -5.80 2.96 -4.51
N VAL A 40 -4.86 3.23 -3.61
CA VAL A 40 -5.18 3.45 -2.18
C VAL A 40 -6.07 4.68 -1.97
N LEU A 41 -6.23 5.57 -2.96
CA LEU A 41 -7.14 6.71 -2.88
C LEU A 41 -8.61 6.33 -3.17
N ASP A 42 -8.85 5.30 -3.98
CA ASP A 42 -10.20 4.88 -4.38
C ASP A 42 -10.64 3.56 -3.73
N ALA A 43 -9.67 2.69 -3.39
CA ALA A 43 -9.91 1.37 -2.83
C ALA A 43 -10.73 1.40 -1.53
N GLN A 44 -11.67 0.47 -1.42
CA GLN A 44 -12.49 0.24 -0.24
C GLN A 44 -11.85 -0.78 0.71
N THR A 45 -10.95 -1.63 0.21
CA THR A 45 -10.20 -2.61 1.01
C THR A 45 -8.70 -2.55 0.69
N PRO A 46 -7.83 -3.05 1.59
CA PRO A 46 -6.40 -3.19 1.29
C PRO A 46 -6.16 -4.08 0.07
N GLU A 47 -6.95 -5.14 -0.10
CA GLU A 47 -6.80 -6.12 -1.18
C GLU A 47 -6.98 -5.47 -2.56
N GLU A 48 -7.95 -4.56 -2.70
CA GLU A 48 -8.18 -3.79 -3.93
C GLU A 48 -6.97 -2.93 -4.36
N VAL A 49 -6.14 -2.53 -3.40
CA VAL A 49 -4.90 -1.79 -3.70
C VAL A 49 -3.89 -2.70 -4.41
N PHE A 50 -3.87 -3.98 -4.06
CA PHE A 50 -2.87 -4.95 -4.51
C PHE A 50 -3.28 -5.77 -5.74
N LEU A 51 -4.51 -5.62 -6.23
CA LEU A 51 -5.01 -6.20 -7.49
C LEU A 51 -4.32 -5.59 -8.70
#